data_AF-M3W220-F1
#
_entry.id   AF-M3W220-F1
#
_cell.length_a   1.000
_cell.length_b   1.000
_cell.length_c   1.000
_cell.angle_alpha   90.00
_cell.angle_beta   90.00
_cell.angle_gamma   90.00
#
_symmetry.space_group_name_H-M   'P 1'
#
loop_
_entity.id
_entity.type
_entity.pdbx_description
1 polymer ?
#
loop_
_entity_poly.entity_id
_entity_poly.type
_entity_poly.pdbx_seq_one_letter_code
_entity_poly.pdbx_strand_id
1 'polypeptide(L)'
;MLLGLMLLMCAPPCELTALLLTATPSRPVEGGSVTLTCNVSLRRLDSPLQFCFFRDSQALWPGWSSSPELQLPKVWREDSGSYWCESKTMAARVTRSPRVQIQVQGVPVCNVSLETQPPGGQVQKGERLALICMVARGTGDITFLWYKGALGLNLETKTQRSLAAKFEIPAVRDSDTDKYYCAADNGYGPSLSELVSVTVRIPVSRPVLTIRGPGAPAEVGDVVELRCEAQRGSPPILYRFYRENVTLGRSSAHAGGGASFNLSLTAEHSGNYSCEADNGLGARRSKAVPLNVTVPTEDRKELLASGILEGMLGVLGPVILALFCCGLRKRLGRRPSGNPRGSPPSPVPPASSYVNSPAPLQGQSVYENANVVRRDEVYSLVYHTQQERPPAVPPPRTRVEDQDTSAIYFRLKKANVTDEDYDDAM
;
A
#
# COMPACT_ATOMS: atom_id res chain seq x y z
N MET A 1 -85.34 -30.55 -68.53
CA MET A 1 -84.36 -31.66 -68.64
C MET A 1 -83.01 -31.07 -69.02
N LEU A 2 -82.07 -30.95 -68.07
CA LEU A 2 -80.62 -30.69 -68.26
C LEU A 2 -80.26 -29.38 -69.04
N LEU A 3 -79.06 -28.79 -68.91
CA LEU A 3 -77.94 -29.02 -67.99
C LEU A 3 -77.32 -27.65 -67.65
N GLY A 4 -77.39 -27.21 -66.39
CA GLY A 4 -76.82 -25.92 -65.96
C GLY A 4 -75.33 -26.05 -65.68
N LEU A 5 -74.47 -25.59 -66.58
CA LEU A 5 -73.02 -25.70 -66.44
C LEU A 5 -72.47 -24.65 -65.46
N MET A 6 -72.47 -24.97 -64.17
CA MET A 6 -71.86 -24.14 -63.13
C MET A 6 -70.33 -24.10 -63.28
N LEU A 7 -69.83 -23.09 -63.99
CA LEU A 7 -68.41 -22.71 -63.99
C LEU A 7 -68.03 -22.14 -62.62
N LEU A 8 -67.59 -23.00 -61.70
CA LEU A 8 -66.85 -22.55 -60.52
C LEU A 8 -65.54 -21.94 -60.99
N MET A 9 -65.50 -20.60 -61.02
CA MET A 9 -64.27 -19.83 -61.05
C MET A 9 -63.54 -20.02 -59.72
N CYS A 10 -62.81 -21.13 -59.59
CA CYS A 10 -61.90 -21.34 -58.47
C CYS A 10 -60.89 -20.17 -58.44
N ALA A 11 -61.02 -19.30 -57.45
CA ALA A 11 -59.97 -18.34 -57.15
C ALA A 11 -58.67 -19.11 -56.90
N PRO A 12 -57.52 -18.65 -57.43
CA PRO A 12 -56.25 -19.34 -57.20
C PRO A 12 -55.98 -19.42 -55.69
N PRO A 13 -55.52 -20.58 -55.18
CA PRO A 13 -55.22 -20.71 -53.76
C PRO A 13 -54.21 -19.64 -53.35
N CYS A 14 -54.43 -19.00 -52.19
CA CYS A 14 -53.48 -18.01 -51.67
C CYS A 14 -52.20 -18.72 -51.19
N GLU A 15 -51.16 -18.69 -52.03
CA GLU A 15 -49.90 -19.37 -51.72
C GLU A 15 -48.95 -18.47 -50.92
N LEU A 16 -48.52 -18.99 -49.77
CA LEU A 16 -47.52 -18.40 -48.89
C LEU A 16 -46.18 -18.36 -49.65
N THR A 17 -45.74 -17.16 -50.03
CA THR A 17 -44.83 -17.00 -51.16
C THR A 17 -43.35 -17.16 -50.77
N ALA A 18 -42.99 -16.76 -49.55
CA ALA A 18 -41.67 -17.02 -48.96
C ALA A 18 -41.69 -16.86 -47.43
N LEU A 19 -40.72 -17.49 -46.75
CA LEU A 19 -40.34 -17.20 -45.37
C LEU A 19 -38.94 -16.58 -45.32
N LEU A 20 -38.73 -15.61 -44.44
CA LEU A 20 -37.44 -14.98 -44.17
C LEU A 20 -37.20 -14.86 -42.66
N LEU A 21 -36.25 -15.64 -42.16
CA LEU A 21 -35.77 -15.47 -40.78
C LEU A 21 -34.88 -14.22 -40.69
N THR A 22 -35.14 -13.38 -39.68
CA THR A 22 -34.27 -12.26 -39.30
C THR A 22 -33.93 -12.35 -37.81
N ALA A 23 -32.74 -11.87 -37.44
CA ALA A 23 -32.29 -11.80 -36.05
C ALA A 23 -32.03 -10.34 -35.64
N THR A 24 -32.50 -9.97 -34.45
CA THR A 24 -32.32 -8.64 -33.85
C THR A 24 -31.71 -8.77 -32.44
N PRO A 25 -30.50 -8.24 -32.19
CA PRO A 25 -29.54 -7.70 -33.16
C PRO A 25 -28.99 -8.78 -34.11
N SER A 26 -28.59 -8.38 -35.32
CA SER A 26 -28.03 -9.29 -36.33
C SER A 26 -26.59 -9.73 -36.06
N ARG A 27 -25.90 -9.04 -35.14
CA ARG A 27 -24.58 -9.37 -34.59
C ARG A 27 -24.66 -9.33 -33.06
N PRO A 28 -25.21 -10.38 -32.42
CA PRO A 28 -25.35 -10.41 -30.98
C PRO A 28 -24.01 -10.54 -30.25
N VAL A 29 -24.02 -10.14 -28.99
CA VAL A 29 -22.86 -10.18 -28.10
C VAL A 29 -23.12 -11.20 -26.99
N GLU A 30 -22.08 -11.93 -26.59
CA GLU A 30 -22.10 -12.91 -25.50
C GLU A 30 -22.76 -12.35 -24.22
N GLY A 31 -23.70 -13.11 -23.64
CA GLY A 31 -24.48 -12.72 -22.47
C GLY A 31 -25.68 -11.80 -22.76
N GLY A 32 -25.76 -11.20 -23.96
CA GLY A 32 -26.91 -10.44 -24.43
C GLY A 32 -28.04 -11.31 -25.00
N SER A 33 -29.16 -10.69 -25.37
CA SER A 33 -30.33 -11.37 -25.95
C SER A 33 -30.40 -11.27 -27.48
N VAL A 34 -31.17 -12.18 -28.09
CA VAL A 34 -31.52 -12.20 -29.52
C VAL A 34 -33.02 -12.45 -29.66
N THR A 35 -33.72 -11.66 -30.48
CA THR A 35 -35.02 -12.04 -31.01
C THR A 35 -34.85 -12.60 -32.42
N LEU A 36 -35.44 -13.78 -32.66
CA LEU A 36 -35.54 -14.42 -33.97
C LEU A 36 -36.97 -14.21 -34.49
N THR A 37 -37.13 -13.49 -35.60
CA THR A 37 -38.43 -13.21 -36.22
C THR A 37 -38.56 -13.92 -37.56
N CYS A 38 -39.57 -14.79 -37.70
CA CYS A 38 -39.86 -15.56 -38.90
C CYS A 38 -40.87 -14.80 -39.78
N ASN A 39 -40.37 -13.91 -40.64
CA ASN A 39 -41.21 -13.05 -41.47
C ASN A 39 -41.86 -13.85 -42.61
N VAL A 40 -43.13 -13.56 -42.88
CA VAL A 40 -43.93 -14.25 -43.90
C VAL A 40 -44.25 -13.29 -45.04
N SER A 41 -43.77 -13.58 -46.25
CA SER A 41 -44.10 -12.79 -47.44
C SER A 41 -45.46 -13.25 -47.99
N LEU A 42 -46.46 -12.38 -47.89
CA LEU A 42 -47.86 -12.70 -48.18
C LEU A 42 -48.49 -11.76 -49.20
N ARG A 43 -49.33 -12.32 -50.08
CA ARG A 43 -50.30 -11.56 -50.89
C ARG A 43 -51.72 -11.56 -50.30
N ARG A 44 -52.06 -12.54 -49.46
CA ARG A 44 -53.23 -12.63 -48.56
C ARG A 44 -53.06 -13.87 -47.66
N LEU A 45 -53.61 -13.85 -46.44
CA LEU A 45 -53.70 -15.03 -45.58
C LEU A 45 -54.79 -14.87 -44.51
N ASP A 46 -55.87 -15.63 -44.66
CA ASP A 46 -57.03 -15.62 -43.74
C ASP A 46 -56.99 -16.78 -42.72
N SER A 47 -55.81 -17.34 -42.44
CA SER A 47 -55.63 -18.53 -41.60
C SER A 47 -54.47 -18.37 -40.61
N PRO A 48 -54.61 -18.81 -39.34
CA PRO A 48 -53.52 -18.75 -38.38
C PRO A 48 -52.34 -19.63 -38.81
N LEU A 49 -51.13 -19.15 -38.52
CA LEU A 49 -49.88 -19.89 -38.68
C LEU A 49 -49.38 -20.38 -37.32
N GLN A 50 -48.63 -21.48 -37.35
CA GLN A 50 -47.78 -21.89 -36.26
C GLN A 50 -46.31 -21.90 -36.73
N PHE A 51 -45.37 -21.58 -35.86
CA PHE A 51 -43.95 -21.45 -36.17
C PHE A 51 -43.09 -22.39 -35.35
N CYS A 52 -41.98 -22.86 -35.93
CA CYS A 52 -40.94 -23.61 -35.24
C CYS A 52 -39.57 -23.06 -35.64
N PHE A 53 -38.63 -23.00 -34.69
CA PHE A 53 -37.30 -22.41 -34.88
C PHE A 53 -36.21 -23.46 -34.62
N PHE A 54 -35.18 -23.43 -35.44
CA PHE A 54 -34.10 -24.41 -35.44
C PHE A 54 -32.73 -23.73 -35.45
N ARG A 55 -31.77 -24.34 -34.76
CA ARG A 55 -30.33 -24.10 -34.94
C ARG A 55 -29.70 -25.38 -35.48
N ASP A 56 -29.00 -25.25 -36.61
CA ASP A 56 -28.36 -26.33 -37.36
C ASP A 56 -29.33 -27.46 -37.76
N SER A 57 -29.47 -28.48 -36.92
CA SER A 57 -30.39 -29.62 -37.06
C SER A 57 -31.34 -29.80 -35.86
N GLN A 58 -31.23 -28.99 -34.81
CA GLN A 58 -32.00 -29.12 -33.57
C GLN A 58 -33.07 -28.03 -33.45
N ALA A 59 -34.27 -28.40 -33.00
CA ALA A 59 -35.31 -27.43 -32.66
C ALA A 59 -34.96 -26.70 -31.36
N LEU A 60 -35.12 -25.37 -31.35
CA LEU A 60 -34.81 -24.51 -30.19
C LEU A 60 -35.91 -24.53 -29.12
N TRP A 61 -37.08 -25.07 -29.44
CA TRP A 61 -38.21 -25.21 -28.53
C TRP A 61 -38.98 -26.51 -28.81
N PRO A 62 -39.52 -27.21 -27.79
CA PRO A 62 -40.40 -28.36 -28.00
C PRO A 62 -41.75 -27.94 -28.58
N GLY A 63 -41.89 -28.07 -29.91
CA GLY A 63 -43.16 -27.96 -30.62
C GLY A 63 -43.37 -26.64 -31.37
N TRP A 64 -44.64 -26.36 -31.69
CA TRP A 64 -45.05 -25.24 -32.55
C TRP A 64 -45.62 -24.09 -31.71
N SER A 65 -45.11 -22.88 -31.93
CA SER A 65 -45.59 -21.63 -31.31
C SER A 65 -46.62 -20.92 -32.19
N SER A 66 -47.53 -20.15 -31.61
CA SER A 66 -48.35 -19.17 -32.36
C SER A 66 -47.60 -17.85 -32.64
N SER A 67 -46.48 -17.62 -31.96
CA SER A 67 -45.65 -16.43 -32.15
C SER A 67 -44.75 -16.57 -33.39
N PRO A 68 -44.70 -15.56 -34.29
CA PRO A 68 -43.67 -15.47 -35.33
C PRO A 68 -42.30 -15.06 -34.76
N GLU A 69 -42.18 -14.88 -33.44
CA GLU A 69 -40.95 -14.48 -32.75
C GLU A 69 -40.56 -15.45 -31.64
N LEU A 70 -39.26 -15.73 -31.53
CA LEU A 70 -38.63 -16.45 -30.41
C LEU A 70 -37.51 -15.59 -29.81
N GLN A 71 -37.58 -15.33 -28.50
CA GLN A 71 -36.53 -14.64 -27.77
C GLN A 71 -35.57 -15.64 -27.11
N LEU A 72 -34.27 -15.48 -27.38
CA LEU A 72 -33.17 -16.12 -26.68
C LEU A 72 -32.62 -15.10 -25.66
N PRO A 73 -32.94 -15.21 -24.36
CA PRO A 73 -32.68 -14.13 -23.39
C PRO A 73 -31.20 -13.98 -23.01
N LYS A 74 -30.39 -15.01 -23.26
CA LYS A 74 -28.91 -14.99 -23.23
C LYS A 74 -28.40 -15.88 -24.34
N VAL A 75 -27.40 -15.44 -25.09
CA VAL A 75 -26.64 -16.24 -26.06
C VAL A 75 -25.14 -16.17 -25.79
N TRP A 76 -24.42 -17.23 -26.11
CA TRP A 76 -22.96 -17.34 -25.95
C TRP A 76 -22.28 -17.76 -27.25
N ARG A 77 -20.95 -17.88 -27.28
CA ARG A 77 -20.20 -18.26 -28.49
C ARG A 77 -20.65 -19.63 -29.00
N GLU A 78 -20.89 -20.52 -28.03
CA GLU A 78 -21.49 -21.85 -28.11
C GLU A 78 -22.84 -21.90 -28.85
N ASP A 79 -23.58 -20.78 -28.91
CA ASP A 79 -24.88 -20.70 -29.57
C ASP A 79 -24.80 -20.29 -31.05
N SER A 80 -23.60 -19.95 -31.56
CA SER A 80 -23.40 -19.57 -32.96
C SER A 80 -23.68 -20.73 -33.92
N GLY A 81 -24.35 -20.48 -35.05
CA GLY A 81 -24.66 -21.54 -36.02
C GLY A 81 -25.65 -21.14 -37.12
N SER A 82 -26.15 -22.15 -37.84
CA SER A 82 -27.10 -22.02 -38.95
C SER A 82 -28.55 -22.01 -38.46
N TYR A 83 -29.12 -20.83 -38.21
CA TYR A 83 -30.51 -20.68 -37.80
C TYR A 83 -31.49 -20.72 -38.99
N TRP A 84 -32.69 -21.28 -38.78
CA TRP A 84 -33.80 -21.30 -39.77
C TRP A 84 -35.15 -21.48 -39.06
N CYS A 85 -36.25 -21.16 -39.74
CA CYS A 85 -37.61 -21.36 -39.22
C CYS A 85 -38.51 -22.15 -40.20
N GLU A 86 -39.52 -22.80 -39.64
CA GLU A 86 -40.66 -23.37 -40.35
C GLU A 86 -41.95 -22.64 -39.98
N SER A 87 -42.88 -22.51 -40.93
CA SER A 87 -44.27 -22.12 -40.66
C SER A 87 -45.24 -23.18 -41.16
N LYS A 88 -46.22 -23.55 -40.33
CA LYS A 88 -47.27 -24.52 -40.64
C LYS A 88 -48.64 -23.84 -40.73
N THR A 89 -49.41 -24.15 -41.77
CA THR A 89 -50.81 -23.73 -41.92
C THR A 89 -51.80 -24.73 -41.31
N MET A 90 -53.05 -24.31 -41.12
CA MET A 90 -54.15 -25.21 -40.72
C MET A 90 -54.35 -26.40 -41.69
N ALA A 91 -54.00 -26.23 -42.98
CA ALA A 91 -54.01 -27.31 -43.98
C ALA A 91 -52.74 -28.20 -43.92
N ALA A 92 -52.02 -28.18 -42.80
CA ALA A 92 -50.76 -28.89 -42.53
C ALA A 92 -49.61 -28.67 -43.55
N ARG A 93 -49.73 -27.68 -44.46
CA ARG A 93 -48.62 -27.29 -45.35
C ARG A 93 -47.54 -26.62 -44.51
N VAL A 94 -46.30 -27.09 -44.64
CA VAL A 94 -45.11 -26.53 -43.98
C VAL A 94 -44.22 -25.84 -45.02
N THR A 95 -43.85 -24.59 -44.74
CA THR A 95 -42.86 -23.82 -45.50
C THR A 95 -41.59 -23.64 -44.65
N ARG A 96 -40.42 -23.55 -45.30
CA ARG A 96 -39.10 -23.36 -44.67
C ARG A 96 -38.50 -22.03 -45.08
N SER A 97 -37.83 -21.33 -44.17
CA SER A 97 -36.95 -20.21 -44.52
C SER A 97 -35.63 -20.72 -45.11
N PRO A 98 -34.90 -19.87 -45.84
CA PRO A 98 -33.46 -20.02 -45.99
C PRO A 98 -32.74 -20.09 -44.63
N ARG A 99 -31.53 -20.66 -44.62
CA ARG A 99 -30.65 -20.68 -43.45
C ARG A 99 -29.89 -19.35 -43.32
N VAL A 100 -29.78 -18.84 -42.10
CA VAL A 100 -29.05 -17.63 -41.75
C VAL A 100 -27.95 -18.00 -40.75
N GLN A 101 -26.70 -17.63 -41.06
CA GLN A 101 -25.59 -17.80 -40.12
C GLN A 101 -25.63 -16.68 -39.09
N ILE A 102 -25.72 -17.04 -37.81
CA ILE A 102 -25.64 -16.08 -36.69
C ILE A 102 -24.39 -16.40 -35.90
N GLN A 103 -23.46 -15.44 -35.86
CA GLN A 103 -22.22 -15.54 -35.08
C GLN A 103 -22.30 -14.62 -33.87
N VAL A 104 -22.33 -15.20 -32.67
CA VAL A 104 -22.27 -14.44 -31.43
C VAL A 104 -20.84 -13.93 -31.23
N GLN A 105 -20.70 -12.66 -30.87
CA GLN A 105 -19.43 -11.95 -30.72
C GLN A 105 -19.03 -11.88 -29.25
N GLY A 106 -17.78 -12.20 -28.92
CA GLY A 106 -17.20 -11.88 -27.62
C GLY A 106 -16.71 -10.43 -27.55
N VAL A 107 -16.75 -9.84 -26.36
CA VAL A 107 -16.09 -8.57 -26.04
C VAL A 107 -14.70 -8.89 -25.51
N PRO A 108 -13.61 -8.36 -26.09
CA PRO A 108 -12.27 -8.56 -25.55
C PRO A 108 -12.14 -7.94 -24.16
N VAL A 109 -11.37 -8.59 -23.29
CA VAL A 109 -11.03 -8.05 -21.97
C VAL A 109 -10.28 -6.72 -22.07
N CYS A 110 -10.61 -5.76 -21.19
CA CYS A 110 -9.91 -4.48 -21.13
C CYS A 110 -10.01 -3.83 -19.74
N ASN A 111 -9.08 -2.89 -19.47
CA ASN A 111 -8.96 -2.15 -18.21
C ASN A 111 -8.95 -3.14 -17.03
N VAL A 112 -7.93 -3.99 -17.01
CA VAL A 112 -7.70 -4.94 -15.92
C VAL A 112 -7.08 -4.19 -14.75
N SER A 113 -7.59 -4.42 -13.54
CA SER A 113 -7.05 -3.85 -12.30
C SER A 113 -6.80 -4.94 -11.26
N LEU A 114 -5.83 -4.69 -10.40
CA LEU A 114 -5.54 -5.53 -9.24
C LEU A 114 -5.82 -4.72 -7.97
N GLU A 115 -6.62 -5.27 -7.06
CA GLU A 115 -6.86 -4.71 -5.74
C GLU A 115 -6.34 -5.62 -4.64
N THR A 116 -5.98 -5.00 -3.50
CA THR A 116 -5.50 -5.69 -2.29
C THR A 116 -6.56 -5.66 -1.21
N GLN A 117 -6.71 -6.78 -0.49
CA GLN A 117 -7.48 -6.86 0.74
C GLN A 117 -6.57 -7.43 1.84
N PRO A 118 -6.13 -6.65 2.83
CA PRO A 118 -6.51 -5.25 3.13
C PRO A 118 -6.06 -4.23 2.06
N PRO A 119 -6.80 -3.10 1.88
CA PRO A 119 -6.45 -2.05 0.91
C PRO A 119 -5.09 -1.41 1.17
N GLY A 120 -4.43 -0.98 0.09
CA GLY A 120 -3.13 -0.31 0.14
C GLY A 120 -1.94 -1.24 0.40
N GLY A 121 -2.12 -2.56 0.30
CA GLY A 121 -1.04 -3.55 0.31
C GLY A 121 -0.28 -3.73 1.64
N GLN A 122 -0.61 -2.99 2.70
CA GLN A 122 0.00 -3.16 4.02
C GLN A 122 -0.75 -4.22 4.83
N VAL A 123 -0.08 -5.32 5.15
CA VAL A 123 -0.65 -6.49 5.82
C VAL A 123 0.32 -6.98 6.91
N GLN A 124 -0.20 -7.47 8.04
CA GLN A 124 0.67 -7.96 9.12
C GLN A 124 1.19 -9.37 8.82
N LYS A 125 2.43 -9.67 9.21
CA LYS A 125 3.00 -11.02 9.09
C LYS A 125 2.10 -12.08 9.74
N GLY A 126 1.71 -13.08 8.97
CA GLY A 126 0.83 -14.17 9.40
C GLY A 126 -0.67 -13.91 9.19
N GLU A 127 -1.08 -12.71 8.77
CA GLU A 127 -2.46 -12.43 8.36
C GLU A 127 -2.71 -12.83 6.90
N ARG A 128 -3.99 -12.92 6.53
CA ARG A 128 -4.41 -13.21 5.16
C ARG A 128 -4.35 -11.96 4.29
N LEU A 129 -3.66 -12.06 3.17
CA LEU A 129 -3.77 -11.13 2.05
C LEU A 129 -4.63 -11.75 0.95
N ALA A 130 -5.43 -10.95 0.26
CA ALA A 130 -6.02 -11.34 -1.01
C ALA A 130 -5.73 -10.35 -2.12
N LEU A 131 -5.65 -10.89 -3.33
CA LEU A 131 -5.35 -10.21 -4.58
C LEU A 131 -6.54 -10.41 -5.52
N ILE A 132 -7.34 -9.36 -5.69
CA ILE A 132 -8.59 -9.38 -6.45
C ILE A 132 -8.30 -8.79 -7.83
N CYS A 133 -8.32 -9.64 -8.86
CA CYS A 133 -8.16 -9.20 -10.24
C CYS A 133 -9.54 -8.90 -10.83
N MET A 134 -9.71 -7.74 -11.46
CA MET A 134 -10.99 -7.27 -12.00
C MET A 134 -10.83 -6.76 -13.44
N VAL A 135 -11.89 -6.85 -14.23
CA VAL A 135 -11.93 -6.45 -15.65
C VAL A 135 -13.13 -5.54 -15.87
N ALA A 136 -12.92 -4.33 -16.40
CA ALA A 136 -14.03 -3.38 -16.58
C ALA A 136 -15.01 -3.76 -17.71
N ARG A 137 -14.51 -4.44 -18.76
CA ARG A 137 -15.34 -5.05 -19.82
C ARG A 137 -14.70 -6.34 -20.32
N GLY A 138 -15.53 -7.35 -20.61
CA GLY A 138 -15.16 -8.63 -21.21
C GLY A 138 -16.36 -9.57 -21.18
N THR A 139 -16.33 -10.65 -21.95
CA THR A 139 -17.39 -11.69 -21.94
C THR A 139 -16.81 -13.10 -22.08
N GLY A 140 -17.67 -14.10 -21.91
CA GLY A 140 -17.29 -15.51 -21.97
C GLY A 140 -16.50 -15.94 -20.74
N ASP A 141 -15.76 -17.04 -20.88
CA ASP A 141 -14.90 -17.56 -19.82
C ASP A 141 -13.56 -16.82 -19.82
N ILE A 142 -13.25 -16.14 -18.72
CA ILE A 142 -12.05 -15.32 -18.56
C ILE A 142 -11.03 -16.10 -17.75
N THR A 143 -9.81 -16.23 -18.27
CA THR A 143 -8.65 -16.82 -17.58
C THR A 143 -7.86 -15.71 -16.91
N PHE A 144 -7.78 -15.78 -15.59
CA PHE A 144 -7.03 -14.88 -14.72
C PHE A 144 -5.71 -15.53 -14.29
N LEU A 145 -4.63 -14.76 -14.29
CA LEU A 145 -3.31 -15.17 -13.81
C LEU A 145 -2.77 -14.12 -12.83
N TRP A 146 -2.15 -14.55 -11.72
CA TRP A 146 -1.54 -13.65 -10.74
C TRP A 146 -0.04 -13.81 -10.74
N TYR A 147 0.68 -12.68 -10.74
CA TYR A 147 2.13 -12.63 -10.83
C TYR A 147 2.76 -11.89 -9.66
N LYS A 148 3.97 -12.30 -9.29
CA LYS A 148 4.82 -11.67 -8.27
C LYS A 148 6.18 -11.30 -8.84
N GLY A 149 6.66 -10.12 -8.47
CA GLY A 149 7.99 -9.60 -8.79
C GLY A 149 8.15 -9.19 -10.24
N ALA A 150 9.22 -8.44 -10.52
CA ALA A 150 9.52 -7.92 -11.86
C ALA A 150 9.84 -9.00 -12.91
N LEU A 151 10.10 -10.24 -12.48
CA LEU A 151 10.33 -11.40 -13.36
C LEU A 151 9.05 -12.22 -13.65
N GLY A 152 7.91 -11.85 -13.06
CA GLY A 152 6.62 -12.48 -13.36
C GLY A 152 6.50 -13.93 -12.89
N LEU A 153 6.78 -14.21 -11.62
CA LEU A 153 6.50 -15.52 -11.02
C LEU A 153 4.98 -15.74 -10.98
N ASN A 154 4.46 -16.68 -11.78
CA ASN A 154 3.04 -17.06 -11.73
C ASN A 154 2.73 -17.77 -10.41
N LEU A 155 1.68 -17.30 -9.73
CA LEU A 155 1.24 -17.79 -8.42
C LEU A 155 0.02 -18.72 -8.53
N GLU A 156 -0.89 -18.40 -9.44
CA GLU A 156 -2.16 -19.09 -9.63
C GLU A 156 -2.74 -18.75 -11.02
N THR A 157 -3.51 -19.68 -11.59
CA THR A 157 -4.28 -19.46 -12.81
C THR A 157 -5.70 -20.01 -12.61
N LYS A 158 -6.73 -19.21 -12.92
CA LYS A 158 -8.15 -19.54 -12.72
C LYS A 158 -8.97 -19.11 -13.93
N THR A 159 -9.76 -20.01 -14.51
CA THR A 159 -10.70 -19.69 -15.60
C THR A 159 -12.13 -19.71 -15.10
N GLN A 160 -12.90 -18.64 -15.31
CA GLN A 160 -14.31 -18.54 -14.89
C GLN A 160 -15.11 -17.49 -15.68
N ARG A 161 -16.43 -17.71 -15.80
CA ARG A 161 -17.39 -16.81 -16.47
C ARG A 161 -17.75 -15.58 -15.61
N SER A 162 -16.74 -14.81 -15.18
CA SER A 162 -16.86 -13.67 -14.26
C SER A 162 -15.88 -12.55 -14.63
N LEU A 163 -16.30 -11.29 -14.45
CA LEU A 163 -15.45 -10.09 -14.63
C LEU A 163 -14.43 -9.88 -13.50
N ALA A 164 -14.51 -10.65 -12.41
CA ALA A 164 -13.56 -10.58 -11.31
C ALA A 164 -13.23 -11.97 -10.76
N ALA A 165 -12.01 -12.13 -10.26
CA ALA A 165 -11.51 -13.35 -9.62
C ALA A 165 -10.59 -13.02 -8.44
N LYS A 166 -10.34 -14.00 -7.56
CA LYS A 166 -9.61 -13.80 -6.30
C LYS A 166 -8.59 -14.90 -6.04
N PHE A 167 -7.36 -14.50 -5.79
CA PHE A 167 -6.29 -15.30 -5.19
C PHE A 167 -6.13 -14.87 -3.71
N GLU A 168 -5.82 -15.82 -2.82
CA GLU A 168 -5.60 -15.54 -1.39
C GLU A 168 -4.28 -16.18 -0.92
N ILE A 169 -3.47 -15.42 -0.18
CA ILE A 169 -2.32 -15.90 0.57
C ILE A 169 -2.77 -16.01 2.04
N PRO A 170 -3.01 -17.22 2.59
CA PRO A 170 -3.70 -17.38 3.88
C PRO A 170 -2.95 -16.80 5.09
N ALA A 171 -1.61 -16.79 5.04
CA ALA A 171 -0.75 -16.24 6.08
C ALA A 171 0.55 -15.71 5.44
N VAL A 172 0.65 -14.38 5.28
CA VAL A 172 1.79 -13.75 4.57
C VAL A 172 3.12 -13.86 5.34
N ARG A 173 4.21 -13.98 4.59
CA ARG A 173 5.59 -14.09 5.09
C ARG A 173 6.38 -12.85 4.67
N ASP A 174 7.50 -12.56 5.31
CA ASP A 174 8.32 -11.35 5.00
C ASP A 174 8.71 -11.30 3.51
N SER A 175 8.94 -12.47 2.93
CA SER A 175 9.21 -12.74 1.50
C SER A 175 8.06 -12.36 0.55
N ASP A 176 6.87 -12.01 1.04
CA ASP A 176 5.72 -11.55 0.25
C ASP A 176 5.62 -10.02 0.18
N THR A 177 6.66 -9.33 0.65
CA THR A 177 6.91 -7.92 0.33
C THR A 177 7.49 -7.82 -1.08
N ASP A 178 6.63 -7.55 -2.07
CA ASP A 178 7.00 -7.43 -3.49
C ASP A 178 5.93 -6.63 -4.26
N LYS A 179 6.15 -6.39 -5.56
CA LYS A 179 5.11 -5.93 -6.48
C LYS A 179 4.35 -7.12 -7.07
N TYR A 180 3.05 -6.94 -7.25
CA TYR A 180 2.13 -7.92 -7.81
C TYR A 180 1.33 -7.29 -8.95
N TYR A 181 1.00 -8.07 -9.96
CA TYR A 181 0.09 -7.70 -11.05
C TYR A 181 -0.73 -8.92 -11.47
N CYS A 182 -1.81 -8.71 -12.21
CA CYS A 182 -2.57 -9.81 -12.81
C CYS A 182 -2.72 -9.65 -14.32
N ALA A 183 -3.01 -10.76 -14.99
CA ALA A 183 -3.46 -10.78 -16.37
C ALA A 183 -4.88 -11.37 -16.44
N ALA A 184 -5.67 -10.90 -17.41
CA ALA A 184 -6.90 -11.54 -17.83
C ALA A 184 -6.87 -11.78 -19.35
N ASP A 185 -7.38 -12.91 -19.82
CA ASP A 185 -7.56 -13.23 -21.25
C ASP A 185 -8.87 -14.00 -21.46
N ASN A 186 -9.55 -13.77 -22.59
CA ASN A 186 -10.75 -14.50 -23.03
C ASN A 186 -10.65 -14.99 -24.50
N GLY A 187 -9.43 -15.24 -24.97
CA GLY A 187 -9.12 -15.72 -26.32
C GLY A 187 -8.95 -14.60 -27.35
N TYR A 188 -8.96 -13.34 -26.92
CA TYR A 188 -8.66 -12.17 -27.76
C TYR A 188 -7.27 -11.58 -27.47
N GLY A 189 -6.55 -12.12 -26.47
CA GLY A 189 -5.22 -11.70 -26.05
C GLY A 189 -5.22 -11.15 -24.63
N PRO A 190 -4.12 -11.32 -23.87
CA PRO A 190 -4.06 -10.93 -22.47
C PRO A 190 -4.01 -9.41 -22.29
N SER A 191 -4.81 -8.91 -21.35
CA SER A 191 -4.72 -7.56 -20.80
C SER A 191 -4.13 -7.63 -19.39
N LEU A 192 -3.17 -6.76 -19.08
CA LEU A 192 -2.47 -6.72 -17.79
C LEU A 192 -3.03 -5.62 -16.89
N SER A 193 -2.91 -5.81 -15.58
CA SER A 193 -3.07 -4.74 -14.59
C SER A 193 -1.79 -3.95 -14.40
N GLU A 194 -1.93 -2.75 -13.83
CA GLU A 194 -0.84 -2.05 -13.16
C GLU A 194 -0.24 -2.86 -12.00
N LEU A 195 1.00 -2.51 -11.60
CA LEU A 195 1.71 -3.14 -10.50
C LEU A 195 1.32 -2.54 -9.14
N VAL A 196 0.78 -3.36 -8.26
CA VAL A 196 0.45 -3.02 -6.87
C VAL A 196 1.60 -3.45 -5.95
N SER A 197 2.06 -2.56 -5.08
CA SER A 197 3.10 -2.89 -4.09
C SER A 197 2.47 -3.45 -2.81
N VAL A 198 2.96 -4.60 -2.34
CA VAL A 198 2.58 -5.23 -1.07
C VAL A 198 3.74 -5.09 -0.09
N THR A 199 3.43 -4.74 1.16
CA THR A 199 4.42 -4.55 2.23
C THR A 199 4.00 -5.30 3.48
N VAL A 200 4.72 -6.38 3.81
CA VAL A 200 4.43 -7.18 5.00
C VAL A 200 5.06 -6.51 6.22
N ARG A 201 4.22 -6.07 7.17
CA ARG A 201 4.66 -5.39 8.39
C ARG A 201 4.70 -6.36 9.57
N ILE A 202 5.75 -6.25 10.38
CA ILE A 202 6.02 -7.14 11.51
C ILE A 202 5.71 -6.37 12.81
N PRO A 203 4.88 -6.92 13.72
CA PRO A 203 4.63 -6.28 15.02
C PRO A 203 5.88 -6.32 15.90
N VAL A 204 6.00 -5.33 16.78
CA VAL A 204 7.14 -5.24 17.71
C VAL A 204 7.18 -6.41 18.70
N SER A 205 8.38 -6.96 18.91
CA SER A 205 8.66 -7.84 20.05
C SER A 205 8.60 -7.05 21.36
N ARG A 206 8.54 -7.74 22.51
CA ARG A 206 8.81 -7.06 23.80
C ARG A 206 10.23 -6.46 23.74
N PRO A 207 10.41 -5.16 24.00
CA PRO A 207 11.73 -4.55 23.99
C PRO A 207 12.53 -4.93 25.23
N VAL A 208 13.85 -4.91 25.10
CA VAL A 208 14.80 -4.97 26.20
C VAL A 208 15.25 -3.55 26.52
N LEU A 209 15.21 -3.18 27.79
CA LEU A 209 15.87 -1.98 28.30
C LEU A 209 17.23 -2.38 28.88
N THR A 210 18.28 -1.68 28.49
CA THR A 210 19.62 -1.78 29.04
C THR A 210 20.04 -0.39 29.52
N ILE A 211 20.49 -0.29 30.76
CA ILE A 211 21.11 0.93 31.30
C ILE A 211 22.63 0.78 31.12
N ARG A 212 23.28 1.80 30.57
CA ARG A 212 24.73 1.88 30.38
C ARG A 212 25.25 3.18 30.98
N GLY A 213 26.44 3.16 31.57
CA GLY A 213 27.06 4.31 32.21
C GLY A 213 28.23 3.88 33.07
N PRO A 214 28.60 4.69 34.07
CA PRO A 214 29.51 4.30 35.16
C PRO A 214 29.03 3.07 35.93
N GLY A 215 29.85 2.63 36.90
CA GLY A 215 29.67 1.37 37.61
C GLY A 215 28.39 1.26 38.45
N ALA A 216 28.22 0.13 39.12
CA ALA A 216 27.18 -0.05 40.15
C ALA A 216 27.81 0.11 41.55
N PRO A 217 27.33 1.01 42.42
CA PRO A 217 26.23 1.97 42.20
C PRO A 217 26.64 3.14 41.30
N ALA A 218 25.67 3.75 40.63
CA ALA A 218 25.86 4.97 39.85
C ALA A 218 25.60 6.20 40.74
N GLU A 219 26.27 7.32 40.48
CA GLU A 219 26.32 8.46 41.39
C GLU A 219 25.58 9.71 40.89
N VAL A 220 25.23 10.62 41.81
CA VAL A 220 24.66 11.93 41.46
C VAL A 220 25.66 12.72 40.63
N GLY A 221 25.24 13.15 39.43
CA GLY A 221 26.08 13.82 38.43
C GLY A 221 26.43 12.95 37.22
N ASP A 222 26.39 11.62 37.35
CA ASP A 222 26.64 10.70 36.24
C ASP A 222 25.66 10.91 35.07
N VAL A 223 26.05 10.50 33.87
CA VAL A 223 25.15 10.43 32.70
C VAL A 223 25.02 8.98 32.26
N VAL A 224 23.79 8.46 32.28
CA VAL A 224 23.47 7.10 31.84
C VAL A 224 22.71 7.09 30.51
N GLU A 225 23.08 6.18 29.60
CA GLU A 225 22.30 5.86 28.40
C GLU A 225 21.24 4.81 28.77
N LEU A 226 19.96 5.18 28.65
CA LEU A 226 18.85 4.25 28.58
C LEU A 226 18.73 3.75 27.13
N ARG A 227 19.23 2.55 26.84
CA ARG A 227 19.13 1.90 25.52
C ARG A 227 17.91 0.97 25.50
N CYS A 228 16.92 1.25 24.66
CA CYS A 228 15.72 0.42 24.51
C CYS A 228 15.67 -0.20 23.11
N GLU A 229 15.51 -1.52 23.01
CA GLU A 229 15.64 -2.23 21.73
C GLU A 229 14.65 -3.41 21.60
N ALA A 230 13.83 -3.38 20.54
CA ALA A 230 13.01 -4.51 20.12
C ALA A 230 13.73 -5.33 19.03
N GLN A 231 14.02 -6.60 19.31
CA GLN A 231 14.70 -7.53 18.39
C GLN A 231 13.91 -7.78 17.08
N ARG A 232 12.59 -7.54 17.08
CA ARG A 232 11.74 -7.64 15.90
C ARG A 232 10.74 -6.50 15.86
N GLY A 233 10.41 -6.05 14.65
CA GLY A 233 9.38 -5.06 14.37
C GLY A 233 9.72 -4.29 13.09
N SER A 234 8.75 -4.04 12.22
CA SER A 234 8.98 -3.18 11.04
C SER A 234 9.05 -1.71 11.45
N PRO A 235 9.99 -0.92 10.90
CA PRO A 235 10.05 0.52 11.17
C PRO A 235 8.85 1.31 10.59
N PRO A 236 8.70 2.59 10.96
CA PRO A 236 9.41 3.24 12.07
C PRO A 236 8.92 2.72 13.42
N ILE A 237 9.84 2.52 14.36
CA ILE A 237 9.50 2.15 15.75
C ILE A 237 9.65 3.39 16.62
N LEU A 238 8.57 3.80 17.29
CA LEU A 238 8.58 4.80 18.34
C LEU A 238 8.89 4.12 19.68
N TYR A 239 9.90 4.64 20.38
CA TYR A 239 10.25 4.23 21.73
C TYR A 239 9.88 5.33 22.73
N ARG A 240 9.23 4.94 23.85
CA ARG A 240 8.88 5.81 24.98
C ARG A 240 9.61 5.30 26.23
N PHE A 241 10.27 6.18 26.96
CA PHE A 241 11.04 5.85 28.17
C PHE A 241 10.31 6.28 29.43
N TYR A 242 10.34 5.45 30.49
CA TYR A 242 9.64 5.69 31.74
C TYR A 242 10.54 5.44 32.96
N ARG A 243 10.44 6.32 33.97
CA ARG A 243 10.76 5.99 35.36
C ARG A 243 9.43 5.68 36.04
N GLU A 244 9.25 4.44 36.44
CA GLU A 244 7.99 3.86 36.91
C GLU A 244 6.88 4.05 35.87
N ASN A 245 5.95 4.98 36.12
CA ASN A 245 4.86 5.36 35.23
C ASN A 245 5.02 6.77 34.64
N VAL A 246 6.05 7.53 35.03
CA VAL A 246 6.32 8.89 34.52
C VAL A 246 7.14 8.79 33.22
N THR A 247 6.66 9.43 32.15
CA THR A 247 7.37 9.46 30.86
C THR A 247 8.56 10.42 30.94
N LEU A 248 9.76 9.93 30.61
CA LEU A 248 11.02 10.70 30.59
C LEU A 248 11.25 11.35 29.21
N GLY A 249 10.89 10.64 28.15
CA GLY A 249 11.16 11.07 26.78
C GLY A 249 10.70 10.07 25.73
N ARG A 250 10.84 10.47 24.46
CA ARG A 250 10.51 9.67 23.27
C ARG A 250 11.61 9.79 22.23
N SER A 251 11.86 8.71 21.48
CA SER A 251 12.84 8.65 20.40
C SER A 251 12.38 7.63 19.35
N SER A 252 12.76 7.79 18.07
CA SER A 252 12.24 6.94 16.99
C SER A 252 13.33 6.34 16.09
N ALA A 253 13.22 5.03 15.85
CA ALA A 253 14.10 4.25 15.01
C ALA A 253 13.49 4.08 13.61
N HIS A 254 13.90 4.94 12.68
CA HIS A 254 13.38 4.97 11.30
C HIS A 254 13.90 3.83 10.40
N ALA A 255 15.07 3.27 10.73
CA ALA A 255 15.66 2.12 10.02
C ALA A 255 15.51 0.78 10.78
N GLY A 256 14.78 0.77 11.89
CA GLY A 256 14.75 -0.35 12.84
C GLY A 256 15.86 -0.30 13.87
N GLY A 257 16.00 -1.37 14.66
CA GLY A 257 16.88 -1.41 15.83
C GLY A 257 16.34 -0.62 17.03
N GLY A 258 17.17 -0.45 18.05
CA GLY A 258 16.84 0.29 19.27
C GLY A 258 17.06 1.81 19.21
N ALA A 259 16.48 2.51 20.17
CA ALA A 259 16.70 3.93 20.44
C ALA A 259 17.37 4.13 21.80
N SER A 260 18.00 5.30 21.97
CA SER A 260 18.73 5.69 23.18
C SER A 260 18.19 6.99 23.75
N PHE A 261 18.26 7.14 25.07
CA PHE A 261 17.92 8.36 25.81
C PHE A 261 18.92 8.57 26.94
N ASN A 262 19.61 9.72 26.97
CA ASN A 262 20.61 10.01 27.98
C ASN A 262 19.97 10.77 29.16
N LEU A 263 20.26 10.33 30.38
CA LEU A 263 19.76 10.92 31.62
C LEU A 263 20.93 11.30 32.53
N SER A 264 21.02 12.57 32.93
CA SER A 264 21.91 13.00 34.02
C SER A 264 21.28 12.65 35.36
N LEU A 265 22.04 12.06 36.28
CA LEU A 265 21.53 11.50 37.53
C LEU A 265 21.42 12.53 38.65
N THR A 266 20.31 12.44 39.36
CA THR A 266 20.00 13.19 40.59
C THR A 266 19.54 12.20 41.65
N ALA A 267 19.47 12.58 42.93
CA ALA A 267 18.98 11.69 43.99
C ALA A 267 17.57 11.12 43.70
N GLU A 268 16.72 11.93 43.06
CA GLU A 268 15.37 11.56 42.62
C GLU A 268 15.36 10.52 41.46
N HIS A 269 16.48 10.29 40.77
CA HIS A 269 16.57 9.37 39.64
C HIS A 269 16.78 7.89 40.07
N SER A 270 16.69 7.58 41.35
CA SER A 270 16.48 6.21 41.82
C SER A 270 15.08 5.71 41.46
N GLY A 271 14.93 4.44 41.08
CA GLY A 271 13.62 3.83 40.78
C GLY A 271 13.64 2.76 39.70
N ASN A 272 12.46 2.29 39.30
CA ASN A 272 12.28 1.23 38.31
C ASN A 272 12.09 1.80 36.90
N TYR A 273 13.08 1.65 36.02
CA TYR A 273 13.03 2.13 34.65
C TYR A 273 12.40 1.09 33.71
N SER A 274 11.59 1.53 32.75
CA SER A 274 11.06 0.67 31.68
C SER A 274 10.90 1.45 30.38
N CYS A 275 10.79 0.75 29.25
CA CYS A 275 10.54 1.38 27.96
C CYS A 275 9.45 0.64 27.18
N GLU A 276 8.78 1.38 26.30
CA GLU A 276 7.74 0.86 25.41
C GLU A 276 8.15 1.06 23.96
N ALA A 277 7.99 0.02 23.14
CA ALA A 277 8.17 0.05 21.70
C ALA A 277 6.80 -0.01 21.01
N ASP A 278 6.61 0.76 19.96
CA ASP A 278 5.34 0.92 19.24
C ASP A 278 5.58 1.23 17.76
N ASN A 279 4.97 0.47 16.85
CA ASN A 279 5.00 0.72 15.40
C ASN A 279 3.59 0.76 14.77
N GLY A 280 2.56 0.97 15.59
CA GLY A 280 1.15 0.94 15.18
C GLY A 280 0.52 -0.47 15.12
N LEU A 281 1.30 -1.55 15.28
CA LEU A 281 0.81 -2.94 15.33
C LEU A 281 0.69 -3.47 16.77
N GLY A 282 0.36 -2.57 17.70
CA GLY A 282 0.21 -2.85 19.13
C GLY A 282 1.52 -2.73 19.91
N ALA A 283 1.59 -1.73 20.79
CA ALA A 283 2.75 -1.45 21.62
C ALA A 283 3.14 -2.60 22.57
N ARG A 284 4.41 -2.63 22.99
CA ARG A 284 4.96 -3.60 23.96
C ARG A 284 5.91 -2.90 24.93
N ARG A 285 5.69 -3.07 26.23
CA ARG A 285 6.61 -2.59 27.29
C ARG A 285 7.64 -3.66 27.66
N SER A 286 8.84 -3.21 28.04
CA SER A 286 9.93 -4.03 28.58
C SER A 286 9.62 -4.58 29.97
N LYS A 287 10.50 -5.45 30.49
CA LYS A 287 10.62 -5.62 31.95
C LYS A 287 11.12 -4.31 32.57
N ALA A 288 10.82 -4.10 33.85
CA ALA A 288 11.45 -3.03 34.62
C ALA A 288 12.91 -3.38 34.97
N VAL A 289 13.77 -2.36 35.04
CA VAL A 289 15.18 -2.45 35.45
C VAL A 289 15.38 -1.43 36.59
N PRO A 290 15.76 -1.85 37.80
CA PRO A 290 16.02 -0.92 38.89
C PRO A 290 17.32 -0.15 38.65
N LEU A 291 17.31 1.14 38.97
CA LEU A 291 18.48 1.99 39.12
C LEU A 291 18.48 2.57 40.54
N ASN A 292 19.63 2.54 41.20
CA ASN A 292 19.84 3.15 42.51
C ASN A 292 20.97 4.17 42.39
N VAL A 293 20.71 5.41 42.81
CA VAL A 293 21.64 6.53 42.67
C VAL A 293 22.21 6.89 44.04
N THR A 294 23.52 6.72 44.22
CA THR A 294 24.22 7.12 45.45
C THR A 294 24.66 8.58 45.39
N VAL A 295 24.60 9.28 46.53
CA VAL A 295 25.20 10.60 46.67
C VAL A 295 26.68 10.40 47.01
N PRO A 296 27.63 11.00 46.25
CA PRO A 296 29.05 10.95 46.59
C PRO A 296 29.29 11.46 48.02
N THR A 297 29.91 10.62 48.86
CA THR A 297 30.22 10.99 50.25
C THR A 297 31.56 11.73 50.34
N GLU A 298 31.62 12.91 49.73
CA GLU A 298 32.73 13.86 49.89
C GLU A 298 33.00 14.19 51.37
N ASP A 299 34.26 14.50 51.69
CA ASP A 299 34.89 14.24 52.98
C ASP A 299 34.17 14.78 54.25
N ARG A 300 33.29 13.96 54.83
CA ARG A 300 32.84 14.11 56.23
C ARG A 300 33.92 13.68 57.25
N LYS A 301 35.20 13.75 56.89
CA LYS A 301 36.35 13.49 57.77
C LYS A 301 37.12 14.76 58.16
N GLU A 302 37.24 15.76 57.29
CA GLU A 302 38.00 16.99 57.63
C GLU A 302 37.28 17.86 58.67
N LEU A 303 35.95 17.96 58.59
CA LEU A 303 35.14 18.75 59.52
C LEU A 303 35.17 18.25 60.99
N LEU A 304 35.60 17.01 61.23
CA LEU A 304 35.80 16.49 62.60
C LEU A 304 37.24 16.67 63.10
N ALA A 305 38.21 16.90 62.21
CA ALA A 305 39.59 17.21 62.59
C ALA A 305 39.72 18.69 63.04
N SER A 306 39.07 19.61 62.33
CA SER A 306 39.12 21.05 62.64
C SER A 306 38.59 21.39 64.04
N GLY A 307 37.47 20.76 64.44
CA GLY A 307 36.80 21.05 65.72
C GLY A 307 37.58 20.68 66.99
N ILE A 308 38.68 19.94 66.89
CA ILE A 308 39.51 19.52 68.04
C ILE A 308 40.69 20.49 68.27
N LEU A 309 41.16 21.20 67.23
CA LEU A 309 42.32 22.10 67.36
C LEU A 309 41.96 23.48 67.93
N GLU A 310 40.82 24.06 67.54
CA GLU A 310 40.39 25.37 68.08
C GLU A 310 40.01 25.29 69.58
N GLY A 311 39.50 24.14 70.04
CA GLY A 311 39.16 23.92 71.46
C GLY A 311 40.36 23.95 72.41
N MET A 312 41.57 23.63 71.92
CA MET A 312 42.78 23.52 72.75
C MET A 312 43.58 24.83 72.85
N LEU A 313 43.46 25.75 71.88
CA LEU A 313 44.12 27.07 71.96
C LEU A 313 43.35 28.07 72.86
N GLY A 314 42.03 27.90 73.00
CA GLY A 314 41.14 28.83 73.70
C GLY A 314 41.46 29.04 75.20
N VAL A 315 42.21 28.14 75.84
CA VAL A 315 42.52 28.19 77.28
C VAL A 315 43.88 28.84 77.58
N LEU A 316 44.84 28.79 76.66
CA LEU A 316 46.20 29.34 76.88
C LEU A 316 46.36 30.80 76.45
N GLY A 317 45.63 31.23 75.41
CA GLY A 317 45.65 32.63 74.95
C GLY A 317 45.32 33.70 76.02
N PRO A 318 44.28 33.52 76.87
CA PRO A 318 43.89 34.52 77.87
C PRO A 318 44.98 34.84 78.90
N VAL A 319 45.81 33.87 79.28
CA VAL A 319 46.85 34.03 80.31
C VAL A 319 47.97 34.95 79.82
N ILE A 320 48.41 34.76 78.58
CA ILE A 320 49.48 35.57 77.96
C ILE A 320 48.97 36.99 77.67
N LEU A 321 47.73 37.13 77.19
CA LEU A 321 47.13 38.45 76.92
C LEU A 321 46.88 39.26 78.19
N ALA A 322 46.53 38.60 79.31
CA ALA A 322 46.38 39.27 80.61
C ALA A 322 47.69 39.90 81.10
N LEU A 323 48.82 39.18 80.96
CA LEU A 323 50.13 39.70 81.33
C LEU A 323 50.56 40.89 80.47
N PHE A 324 50.30 40.85 79.15
CA PHE A 324 50.64 41.95 78.26
C PHE A 324 49.74 43.19 78.48
N CYS A 325 48.45 43.00 78.74
CA CYS A 325 47.49 44.07 79.02
C CYS A 325 47.78 44.86 80.31
N CYS A 326 48.46 44.26 81.29
CA CYS A 326 48.93 44.99 82.48
C CYS A 326 50.08 45.98 82.16
N GLY A 327 50.86 45.74 81.11
CA GLY A 327 51.99 46.61 80.74
C GLY A 327 51.62 47.92 80.05
N LEU A 328 50.47 47.99 79.37
CA LEU A 328 50.14 49.08 78.43
C LEU A 328 48.92 49.94 78.82
N ARG A 329 48.60 50.05 80.11
CA ARG A 329 47.75 51.14 80.61
C ARG A 329 48.51 52.48 80.70
N LYS A 330 48.82 53.10 79.55
CA LYS A 330 49.19 54.52 79.49
C LYS A 330 48.86 55.18 78.14
N ARG A 331 48.03 56.23 78.23
CA ARG A 331 47.69 57.29 77.24
C ARG A 331 46.50 57.03 76.30
N LEU A 332 45.72 58.12 76.21
CA LEU A 332 44.41 58.42 75.62
C LEU A 332 44.29 58.14 74.09
N GLY A 333 43.10 58.12 73.46
CA GLY A 333 41.72 58.19 73.98
C GLY A 333 40.67 58.77 72.99
N ARG A 334 39.37 58.54 73.28
CA ARG A 334 38.13 59.16 72.72
C ARG A 334 37.74 58.97 71.22
N ARG A 335 36.78 58.04 71.02
CA ARG A 335 35.46 58.14 70.32
C ARG A 335 34.88 59.55 70.05
N PRO A 336 33.80 59.73 69.22
CA PRO A 336 33.01 58.79 68.38
C PRO A 336 32.99 59.25 66.88
N SER A 337 32.02 59.07 65.95
CA SER A 337 30.66 58.44 65.88
C SER A 337 30.23 58.19 64.40
N GLY A 338 29.12 57.47 64.16
CA GLY A 338 28.39 57.47 62.86
C GLY A 338 27.69 56.16 62.46
N ASN A 339 26.40 56.20 62.11
CA ASN A 339 25.52 55.06 61.76
C ASN A 339 24.31 55.58 60.93
N PRO A 340 23.47 54.76 60.24
CA PRO A 340 23.72 53.46 59.59
C PRO A 340 22.96 53.26 58.22
N ARG A 341 22.98 52.02 57.70
CA ARG A 341 21.97 51.35 56.81
C ARG A 341 21.81 51.73 55.32
N GLY A 342 21.74 50.68 54.51
CA GLY A 342 21.04 50.57 53.22
C GLY A 342 20.91 49.08 52.85
N SER A 343 19.73 48.61 52.43
CA SER A 343 19.43 47.18 52.16
C SER A 343 19.13 46.92 50.67
N PRO A 344 19.38 45.71 50.13
CA PRO A 344 19.23 45.40 48.70
C PRO A 344 17.89 44.73 48.34
N PRO A 345 17.56 44.66 47.04
CA PRO A 345 16.81 43.56 46.42
C PRO A 345 17.62 42.83 45.32
N SER A 346 17.03 41.82 44.69
CA SER A 346 17.67 40.87 43.75
C SER A 346 16.71 40.53 42.56
N PRO A 347 16.87 39.46 41.74
CA PRO A 347 17.62 39.45 40.46
C PRO A 347 16.76 39.04 39.22
N VAL A 348 17.39 38.52 38.14
CA VAL A 348 16.83 37.60 37.09
C VAL A 348 16.00 38.25 35.93
N PRO A 349 16.06 37.81 34.63
CA PRO A 349 17.07 36.99 33.92
C PRO A 349 17.39 37.52 32.46
N PRO A 350 17.51 36.76 31.33
CA PRO A 350 18.66 36.97 30.41
C PRO A 350 18.33 37.16 28.90
N ALA A 351 19.37 37.28 28.08
CA ALA A 351 19.32 36.94 26.65
C ALA A 351 20.69 36.40 26.18
N SER A 352 20.70 35.26 25.49
CA SER A 352 21.87 34.75 24.77
C SER A 352 21.49 34.51 23.30
N SER A 353 22.39 34.87 22.39
CA SER A 353 22.15 34.82 20.94
C SER A 353 23.11 33.85 20.27
N TYR A 354 22.56 32.86 19.57
CA TYR A 354 23.27 32.09 18.56
C TYR A 354 22.41 31.99 17.30
N VAL A 355 23.03 32.20 16.14
CA VAL A 355 22.36 32.30 14.85
C VAL A 355 22.45 30.96 14.12
N ASN A 356 21.30 30.42 13.69
CA ASN A 356 21.27 29.26 12.79
C ASN A 356 21.43 29.70 11.33
N SER A 357 22.34 29.05 10.61
CA SER A 357 22.42 29.13 9.14
C SER A 357 21.79 27.87 8.53
N PRO A 358 20.89 27.99 7.53
CA PRO A 358 20.27 26.83 6.89
C PRO A 358 21.15 26.25 5.76
N ALA A 359 21.21 24.93 5.67
CA ALA A 359 21.80 24.20 4.54
C ALA A 359 20.79 24.07 3.36
N PRO A 360 21.26 23.92 2.11
CA PRO A 360 20.37 23.87 0.95
C PRO A 360 19.63 22.53 0.80
N LEU A 361 18.35 22.60 0.41
CA LEU A 361 17.54 21.45 0.02
C LEU A 361 17.95 20.94 -1.37
N GLN A 362 18.21 19.64 -1.48
CA GLN A 362 18.54 18.96 -2.73
C GLN A 362 17.26 18.55 -3.48
N GLY A 363 17.22 18.79 -4.79
CA GLY A 363 16.06 18.48 -5.63
C GLY A 363 15.82 16.98 -5.81
N GLN A 364 14.56 16.58 -5.87
CA GLN A 364 14.13 15.18 -5.99
C GLN A 364 13.92 14.81 -7.47
N SER A 365 14.67 13.84 -7.99
CA SER A 365 14.48 13.35 -9.36
C SER A 365 13.23 12.46 -9.47
N VAL A 366 12.47 12.67 -10.55
CA VAL A 366 11.33 11.83 -10.94
C VAL A 366 11.80 10.88 -12.03
N TYR A 367 11.47 9.59 -11.90
CA TYR A 367 11.78 8.55 -12.87
C TYR A 367 10.48 7.99 -13.46
N GLU A 368 10.38 7.96 -14.78
CA GLU A 368 9.26 7.38 -15.51
C GLU A 368 9.80 6.41 -16.57
N ASN A 369 9.42 5.13 -16.46
CA ASN A 369 9.97 4.05 -17.29
C ASN A 369 8.97 3.66 -18.38
N ALA A 370 9.22 4.07 -19.62
CA ALA A 370 8.45 3.64 -20.78
C ALA A 370 9.04 2.35 -21.38
N ASN A 371 8.41 1.20 -21.10
CA ASN A 371 8.79 -0.09 -21.69
C ASN A 371 8.12 -0.26 -23.06
N VAL A 372 8.91 -0.25 -24.14
CA VAL A 372 8.43 -0.56 -25.49
C VAL A 372 8.92 -1.94 -25.92
N VAL A 373 7.98 -2.88 -26.09
CA VAL A 373 8.28 -4.26 -26.49
C VAL A 373 8.08 -4.42 -28.00
N ARG A 374 9.13 -4.81 -28.73
CA ARG A 374 9.01 -5.12 -30.16
C ARG A 374 9.97 -6.24 -30.58
N ARG A 375 9.44 -7.47 -30.63
CA ARG A 375 10.10 -8.70 -31.15
C ARG A 375 11.52 -8.89 -30.60
N ASP A 376 11.55 -9.40 -29.37
CA ASP A 376 12.71 -10.00 -28.68
C ASP A 376 13.83 -9.05 -28.21
N GLU A 377 13.63 -7.73 -28.31
CA GLU A 377 14.44 -6.75 -27.56
C GLU A 377 13.59 -5.85 -26.66
N VAL A 378 14.14 -5.55 -25.47
CA VAL A 378 13.55 -4.64 -24.47
C VAL A 378 14.36 -3.35 -24.45
N TYR A 379 13.69 -2.23 -24.70
CA TYR A 379 14.27 -0.90 -24.63
C TYR A 379 13.66 -0.13 -23.46
N SER A 380 14.53 0.40 -22.59
CA SER A 380 14.15 1.34 -21.52
C SER A 380 14.52 2.75 -21.95
N LEU A 381 13.53 3.63 -22.11
CA LEU A 381 13.79 5.06 -22.26
C LEU A 381 13.79 5.74 -20.89
N VAL A 382 14.74 6.64 -20.67
CA VAL A 382 14.85 7.45 -19.44
C VAL A 382 14.98 8.91 -19.85
N TYR A 383 14.04 9.74 -19.41
CA TYR A 383 14.10 11.19 -19.55
C TYR A 383 14.67 11.81 -18.27
N HIS A 384 15.41 12.92 -18.39
CA HIS A 384 15.95 13.66 -17.25
C HIS A 384 15.62 15.15 -17.35
N THR A 385 14.51 15.56 -16.74
CA THR A 385 14.08 16.96 -16.66
C THR A 385 14.84 17.71 -15.55
N GLN A 386 15.83 18.53 -15.93
CA GLN A 386 16.38 19.54 -15.03
C GLN A 386 15.41 20.71 -14.90
N GLN A 387 14.85 20.91 -13.71
CA GLN A 387 14.01 22.07 -13.41
C GLN A 387 14.90 23.26 -12.98
N GLU A 388 15.34 24.06 -13.95
CA GLU A 388 16.05 25.30 -13.66
C GLU A 388 15.17 26.30 -12.89
N ARG A 389 15.77 27.09 -12.00
CA ARG A 389 15.10 28.21 -11.34
C ARG A 389 15.17 29.45 -12.24
N PRO A 390 14.07 30.19 -12.44
CA PRO A 390 14.11 31.42 -13.22
C PRO A 390 14.98 32.49 -12.52
N PRO A 391 15.80 33.25 -13.27
CA PRO A 391 16.65 34.29 -12.70
C PRO A 391 15.83 35.50 -12.22
N ALA A 392 16.31 36.17 -11.18
CA ALA A 392 15.68 37.35 -10.61
C ALA A 392 16.02 38.65 -11.37
N VAL A 393 15.71 38.70 -12.67
CA VAL A 393 15.51 39.90 -13.53
C VAL A 393 15.09 39.44 -14.93
N PRO A 394 14.11 40.09 -15.61
CA PRO A 394 13.64 39.67 -16.92
C PRO A 394 14.50 40.23 -18.09
N PRO A 395 14.99 39.39 -19.03
CA PRO A 395 15.57 39.83 -20.29
C PRO A 395 14.50 40.16 -21.36
N PRO A 396 14.86 40.86 -22.46
CA PRO A 396 13.91 41.22 -23.52
C PRO A 396 13.46 40.01 -24.37
N ARG A 397 12.27 40.14 -24.98
CA ARG A 397 11.63 39.06 -25.77
C ARG A 397 12.35 38.80 -27.10
N THR A 398 12.73 37.55 -27.32
CA THR A 398 13.03 36.99 -28.65
C THR A 398 12.47 35.56 -28.77
N ARG A 399 12.50 34.98 -29.98
CA ARG A 399 11.77 33.73 -30.31
C ARG A 399 12.14 32.53 -29.43
N VAL A 400 11.14 31.68 -29.21
CA VAL A 400 11.33 30.28 -28.80
C VAL A 400 11.55 29.45 -30.06
N GLU A 401 12.57 28.61 -30.04
CA GLU A 401 12.76 27.46 -30.93
C GLU A 401 13.16 26.26 -30.04
N ASP A 402 13.07 25.04 -30.57
CA ASP A 402 12.85 23.84 -29.76
C ASP A 402 14.03 23.46 -28.82
N GLN A 403 13.73 22.88 -27.65
CA GLN A 403 14.75 22.59 -26.63
C GLN A 403 15.20 21.13 -26.69
N ASP A 404 16.48 20.94 -27.01
CA ASP A 404 17.11 19.66 -27.31
C ASP A 404 16.99 18.62 -26.16
N THR A 405 16.63 17.37 -26.49
CA THR A 405 16.41 16.30 -25.52
C THR A 405 17.31 15.09 -25.79
N SER A 406 18.40 15.00 -25.02
CA SER A 406 19.46 14.00 -25.18
C SER A 406 19.05 12.60 -24.66
N ALA A 407 18.35 11.83 -25.49
CA ALA A 407 18.03 10.43 -25.20
C ALA A 407 19.29 9.53 -25.25
N ILE A 408 19.54 8.79 -24.16
CA ILE A 408 20.66 7.83 -24.06
C ILE A 408 20.10 6.40 -24.08
N TYR A 409 20.51 5.60 -25.06
CA TYR A 409 20.10 4.21 -25.21
C TYR A 409 21.14 3.24 -24.64
N PHE A 410 20.69 2.28 -23.82
CA PHE A 410 21.51 1.15 -23.36
C PHE A 410 20.89 -0.18 -23.77
N ARG A 411 21.71 -1.10 -24.30
CA ARG A 411 21.29 -2.44 -24.74
C ARG A 411 21.85 -3.50 -23.79
N LEU A 412 20.98 -4.12 -23.00
CA LEU A 412 21.35 -5.22 -22.10
C LEU A 412 21.64 -6.50 -22.91
N LYS A 413 22.88 -6.97 -22.90
CA LYS A 413 23.21 -8.32 -23.37
C LYS A 413 22.75 -9.35 -22.33
N LYS A 414 22.01 -10.35 -22.78
CA LYS A 414 21.64 -11.53 -21.98
C LYS A 414 22.90 -12.33 -21.65
N ALA A 415 23.12 -12.63 -20.38
CA ALA A 415 24.17 -13.56 -19.97
C ALA A 415 23.66 -14.99 -20.16
N ASN A 416 24.40 -15.81 -20.92
CA ASN A 416 24.20 -17.25 -20.93
C ASN A 416 25.06 -17.84 -19.81
N VAL A 417 24.41 -18.46 -18.82
CA VAL A 417 25.08 -19.38 -17.90
C VAL A 417 25.11 -20.74 -18.58
N THR A 418 26.29 -21.31 -18.77
CA THR A 418 26.48 -22.71 -19.16
C THR A 418 26.39 -23.60 -17.93
N ASP A 419 25.95 -24.85 -18.10
CA ASP A 419 26.12 -25.87 -17.07
C ASP A 419 27.61 -26.05 -16.73
N GLU A 420 27.90 -26.30 -15.46
CA GLU A 420 29.17 -26.87 -14.98
C GLU A 420 28.85 -28.16 -14.19
N ASP A 421 29.79 -29.09 -14.17
CA ASP A 421 29.56 -30.52 -14.02
C ASP A 421 28.96 -31.00 -12.68
N TYR A 422 28.34 -32.18 -12.75
CA TYR A 422 27.90 -32.98 -11.61
C TYR A 422 28.84 -34.17 -11.44
N ASP A 423 29.64 -34.20 -10.37
CA ASP A 423 30.59 -35.29 -10.12
C ASP A 423 30.68 -35.64 -8.60
N ASP A 424 31.19 -36.83 -8.30
CA ASP A 424 31.03 -37.56 -7.03
C ASP A 424 31.56 -36.88 -5.74
N ALA A 425 30.87 -37.13 -4.60
CA ALA A 425 31.44 -37.95 -3.49
C ALA A 425 30.53 -38.08 -2.22
N MET A 426 30.42 -39.33 -1.74
CA MET A 426 29.98 -39.82 -0.40
C MET A 426 28.54 -39.55 0.08
#